data_AF-K1U589-F1
#
_entry.id   AF-K1U589-F1
#
_cell.length_a   1.000
_cell.length_b   1.000
_cell.length_c   1.000
_cell.angle_alpha   90.00
_cell.angle_beta   90.00
_cell.angle_gamma   90.00
#
_symmetry.space_group_name_H-M   'P 1'
#
loop_
_entity.id
_entity.type
_entity.pdbx_description
1 polymer ?
#
loop_
_entity_poly.entity_id
_entity_poly.type
_entity_poly.pdbx_seq_one_letter_code
_entity_poly.pdbx_strand_id
1 'polypeptide(L)' 'MKAFMDKDFLLETETAKKLFHDYAEKTPILDYHCHINPKEIAEDRQFENITQVWLGGDHYKWRFHAFLRCG' A
#
# COMPACT_ATOMS: atom_id res chain seq x y z
N MET A 1 -9.03 -1.70 -24.66
CA MET A 1 -7.89 -1.88 -23.75
C MET A 1 -8.40 -1.57 -22.35
N LYS A 2 -8.08 -2.39 -21.34
CA LYS A 2 -8.41 -2.05 -19.95
C LYS A 2 -7.63 -0.80 -19.53
N ALA A 3 -8.21 0.02 -18.65
CA ALA A 3 -7.49 1.16 -18.10
C ALA A 3 -6.42 0.64 -17.13
N PHE A 4 -5.26 1.32 -17.07
CA PHE A 4 -4.23 1.01 -16.09
C PHE A 4 -4.80 1.19 -14.67
N MET A 5 -4.60 0.19 -13.80
CA MET A 5 -5.15 0.16 -12.43
C MET A 5 -6.68 0.38 -12.36
N ASP A 6 -7.45 -0.28 -13.23
CA ASP A 6 -8.91 -0.29 -13.14
C ASP A 6 -9.43 -1.14 -11.95
N LYS A 7 -10.76 -1.26 -11.83
CA LYS A 7 -11.40 -2.03 -10.75
C LYS A 7 -11.06 -3.53 -10.78
N ASP A 8 -10.65 -4.05 -11.94
CA ASP A 8 -10.27 -5.44 -12.13
C ASP A 8 -8.74 -5.59 -12.23
N PHE A 9 -7.97 -4.64 -11.67
CA PHE A 9 -6.52 -4.69 -11.65
C PHE A 9 -6.03 -6.00 -11.00
N LEU A 10 -5.19 -6.74 -11.72
CA LEU A 10 -4.72 -8.10 -11.37
C LEU A 10 -5.80 -9.20 -11.38
N LEU A 11 -7.06 -8.89 -11.72
CA LEU A 11 -8.17 -9.85 -11.78
C LEU A 11 -8.44 -10.27 -13.23
N GLU A 12 -7.79 -11.37 -13.65
CA GLU A 12 -7.82 -11.83 -15.05
C GLU A 12 -9.03 -12.69 -15.40
N THR A 13 -9.67 -13.33 -14.41
CA THR A 13 -10.78 -14.27 -14.63
C THR A 13 -12.08 -13.80 -13.96
N GLU A 14 -13.22 -14.24 -14.49
CA GLU A 14 -14.53 -13.97 -13.86
C GLU A 14 -14.62 -14.56 -12.45
N THR A 15 -13.96 -15.69 -12.18
CA THR A 15 -13.85 -16.26 -10.84
C THR A 15 -13.06 -15.35 -9.91
N ALA A 16 -11.91 -14.82 -10.35
CA ALA A 16 -11.10 -13.89 -9.54
C ALA A 16 -11.87 -12.62 -9.19
N LYS A 17 -12.60 -12.05 -10.15
CA LYS A 17 -13.46 -10.88 -9.93
C LYS A 17 -14.53 -11.13 -8.89
N LYS A 18 -15.26 -12.26 -8.99
CA LYS A 18 -16.28 -12.63 -8.01
C LYS A 18 -15.70 -12.83 -6.62
N LEU A 19 -14.61 -13.60 -6.49
CA LEU A 19 -13.98 -13.84 -5.20
C LEU A 19 -13.51 -12.54 -4.53
N PHE A 20 -12.96 -11.60 -5.31
CA PHE A 20 -12.50 -10.33 -4.78
C PHE A 20 -13.66 -9.37 -4.44
N HIS A 21 -14.50 -9.01 -5.40
CA HIS A 21 -15.54 -7.99 -5.25
C HIS A 21 -16.71 -8.44 -4.35
N ASP A 22 -17.04 -9.74 -4.36
CA ASP A 22 -18.17 -10.22 -3.56
C ASP A 22 -17.74 -10.47 -2.10
N TYR A 23 -16.50 -10.89 -1.85
CA TYR A 23 -16.02 -11.35 -0.54
C TYR A 23 -14.78 -10.59 -0.03
N ALA A 24 -13.65 -10.63 -0.74
CA ALA A 24 -12.37 -10.16 -0.19
C ALA A 24 -12.34 -8.65 0.08
N GLU A 25 -12.88 -7.83 -0.83
CA GLU A 25 -12.88 -6.36 -0.74
C GLU A 25 -13.60 -5.86 0.53
N LYS A 26 -14.61 -6.59 1.01
CA LYS A 26 -15.44 -6.21 2.17
C LYS A 26 -14.89 -6.77 3.49
N THR A 27 -13.89 -7.64 3.43
CA THR A 27 -13.33 -8.29 4.62
C THR A 27 -12.43 -7.31 5.36
N PRO A 28 -12.55 -7.19 6.70
CA PRO A 28 -11.67 -6.31 7.47
C PRO A 28 -10.21 -6.78 7.42
N ILE A 29 -9.29 -5.83 7.54
CA ILE A 29 -7.85 -6.10 7.61
C ILE A 29 -7.50 -6.58 9.02
N LEU A 30 -6.86 -7.74 9.11
CA LEU A 30 -6.23 -8.24 10.33
C LEU A 30 -4.71 -8.21 10.14
N ASP A 31 -4.07 -7.13 10.58
CA ASP A 31 -2.63 -6.92 10.46
C ASP A 31 -1.89 -7.31 11.75
N TYR A 32 -1.67 -8.63 11.91
CA TYR A 32 -1.09 -9.19 13.14
C TYR A 32 0.42 -8.91 13.30
N HIS A 33 1.08 -8.43 12.24
CA HIS A 33 2.50 -8.12 12.26
C HIS A 33 2.82 -6.91 11.39
N CYS A 34 3.04 -5.78 12.05
CA CYS A 34 3.46 -4.54 11.42
C CYS A 34 4.58 -3.86 12.22
N HIS A 35 5.18 -2.85 11.61
CA HIS A 35 6.22 -2.02 12.22
C HIS A 35 5.78 -0.56 12.37
N ILE A 36 4.47 -0.31 12.45
CA ILE A 36 3.92 1.02 12.68
C ILE A 36 4.31 1.48 14.08
N ASN A 37 4.71 2.76 14.22
CA ASN A 37 5.10 3.32 15.50
C ASN A 37 3.86 3.46 16.44
N PRO A 38 3.80 2.76 17.57
CA PRO A 38 2.64 2.81 18.47
C PRO A 38 2.36 4.22 19.02
N LYS A 39 3.40 5.05 19.17
CA LYS A 39 3.25 6.43 19.63
C LYS A 39 2.46 7.28 18.64
N GLU A 40 2.70 7.09 17.34
CA GLU A 40 1.99 7.84 16.30
C GLU A 40 0.50 7.51 16.25
N ILE A 41 0.16 6.26 16.56
CA ILE A 41 -1.23 5.81 16.73
C ILE A 41 -1.84 6.46 17.98
N ALA A 42 -1.13 6.40 19.12
CA ALA A 42 -1.63 6.92 20.39
C ALA A 42 -1.85 8.45 20.38
N GLU A 43 -1.02 9.17 19.63
CA GLU A 43 -1.07 10.64 19.52
C GLU A 43 -1.91 11.13 18.34
N ASP A 44 -2.50 10.23 17.54
CA ASP A 44 -3.18 10.55 16.28
C ASP A 44 -2.36 11.51 15.41
N ARG A 45 -1.10 11.12 15.17
CA ARG A 45 -0.09 11.96 14.53
C ARG A 45 -0.62 12.50 13.19
N GLN A 46 -0.68 13.82 13.08
CA GLN A 46 -0.92 14.52 11.81
C GLN A 46 0.40 14.76 11.08
N PHE A 47 0.51 14.32 9.83
CA PHE A 47 1.68 14.58 9.00
C PHE A 47 1.59 15.96 8.34
N GLU A 48 2.70 16.71 8.31
CA GLU A 48 2.71 18.08 7.77
C GLU A 48 2.59 18.12 6.24
N ASN A 49 3.03 17.05 5.56
CA ASN A 49 3.01 16.92 4.12
C ASN A 49 3.12 15.46 3.68
N ILE A 50 2.83 15.22 2.39
CA ILE A 50 2.86 13.87 1.79
C ILE A 50 4.26 13.23 1.84
N THR A 51 5.33 14.03 1.78
CA THR A 51 6.70 13.52 1.80
C THR A 51 7.01 12.81 3.12
N GLN A 52 6.55 13.34 4.25
CA GLN A 52 6.78 12.71 5.57
C GLN A 52 6.14 11.33 5.65
N VAL A 53 4.89 11.18 5.20
CA VAL A 53 4.18 9.89 5.26
C VAL A 53 4.67 8.89 4.20
N TRP A 54 5.08 9.35 3.01
CA TRP A 54 5.48 8.45 1.91
C TRP A 54 6.97 8.10 1.85
N LEU A 55 7.85 9.01 2.27
CA LEU A 55 9.30 8.82 2.26
C LEU A 55 9.90 8.60 3.65
N GLY A 56 9.13 8.74 4.74
CA GLY A 56 9.64 8.62 6.11
C GLY A 56 9.85 7.19 6.61
N GLY A 57 9.25 6.19 5.95
CA GLY A 57 9.33 4.77 6.31
C GLY A 57 9.56 3.88 5.11
N ASP A 58 9.76 2.58 5.36
CA ASP A 58 10.09 1.52 4.39
C ASP A 58 11.06 1.94 3.27
N HIS A 59 12.31 1.52 3.43
CA HIS A 59 13.46 1.96 2.65
C HIS A 59 13.45 1.58 1.16
N TYR A 60 12.39 0.97 0.61
CA TYR A 60 12.31 0.56 -0.79
C TYR A 60 12.49 1.72 -1.77
N LYS A 61 11.87 2.88 -1.49
CA LYS A 61 12.00 4.08 -2.33
C LYS A 61 13.46 4.57 -2.32
N TRP A 62 14.10 4.62 -1.15
CA TRP A 62 15.50 5.02 -1.03
C TRP A 62 16.47 4.03 -1.68
N ARG A 63 16.22 2.72 -1.55
CA ARG A 63 17.01 1.68 -2.19
C ARG A 63 17.03 1.85 -3.71
N PHE A 64 15.87 2.15 -4.30
CA PHE A 64 15.77 2.45 -5.73
C PHE A 64 16.57 3.71 -6.10
N HIS A 65 16.44 4.79 -5.35
CA HIS A 65 17.20 6.03 -5.59
C HIS A 65 18.72 5.83 -5.46
N ALA A 66 19.18 5.03 -4.50
CA ALA A 66 20.60 4.72 -4.34
C ALA A 66 21.15 3.94 -5.55
N PHE A 67 20.38 2.98 -6.06
CA PHE A 67 20.76 2.21 -7.25
C PHE A 67 20.90 3.09 -8.50
N LEU A 68 20.00 4.06 -8.68
CA LEU A 68 20.06 5.02 -9.79
C LEU A 68 21.23 6.01 -9.73
N ARG A 69 21.91 6.15 -8.58
CA ARG A 69 23.08 7.05 -8.45
C ARG A 69 24.42 6.36 -8.74
N CYS A 70 24.43 5.03 -8.82
CA CYS A 70 25.64 4.24 -9.06
C CYS A 70 25.65 3.53 -10.43
N GLY A 71 24.68 3.82 -11.29
CA GLY A 71 24.61 3.34 -12.67
C GLY A 71 24.87 4.43 -13.69
#